data_AF-A0A176S6U6-F1
#
_entry.id   AF-A0A176S6U6-F1
#
_cell.length_a   1.000
_cell.length_b   1.000
_cell.length_c   1.000
_cell.angle_alpha   90.00
_cell.angle_beta   90.00
_cell.angle_gamma   90.00
#
_symmetry.space_group_name_H-M   'P 1'
#
loop_
_entity.id
_entity.type
_entity.pdbx_description
1 polymer ?
#
loop_
_entity_poly.entity_id
_entity_poly.type
_entity_poly.pdbx_seq_one_letter_code
_entity_poly.pdbx_strand_id
1 'polypeptide(L)'
;MVGLSLSESQTTSLGLPALPWDTFEASTDFSKQGQILFDLPDQQSIKVTAPILEGEIEFPLTLRGASFGDYAIVPVELLGTLRTGQSSKILFDKTQQTFLLAKAGYRGFRLYARSIDDVPTLYHEFIAQDIDVIAKVREIKNVKDLDRGLTRIFWLVAIVGIVGGMAALIASLYASVERKKRDISVLRLMGLSRFEVFQFPIYQGIIIAFLSVIMAIGGYALLSSIINLVFSADLKMGEKICRLPINYFVFTFIVTCLIAALSSMLAAWKTTQIEPAEAIREE
;
A
#
# COMPACT_ATOMS: atom_id res chain seq x y z
N MET A 1 27.46 44.53 -19.06
CA MET A 1 28.09 43.23 -19.32
C MET A 1 27.33 42.54 -20.43
N VAL A 2 28.03 41.94 -21.39
CA VAL A 2 27.44 41.17 -22.49
C VAL A 2 27.98 39.74 -22.41
N GLY A 3 27.08 38.76 -22.53
CA GLY A 3 27.41 37.34 -22.51
C GLY A 3 27.63 36.79 -23.90
N LEU A 4 28.83 36.32 -24.21
CA LEU A 4 29.16 35.73 -25.50
C LEU A 4 29.96 34.46 -25.27
N SER A 5 29.52 33.34 -25.83
CA SER A 5 30.30 32.10 -25.92
C SER A 5 30.12 31.57 -27.34
N LEU A 6 31.15 31.75 -28.18
CA LEU A 6 31.11 31.48 -29.62
C LEU A 6 32.35 30.67 -30.02
N SER A 7 32.22 29.73 -30.96
CA SER A 7 33.37 29.01 -31.51
C SER A 7 34.24 29.92 -32.39
N GLU A 8 35.49 29.55 -32.61
CA GLU A 8 36.39 30.26 -33.54
C GLU A 8 35.81 30.41 -34.96
N SER A 9 35.04 29.41 -35.43
CA SER A 9 34.34 29.46 -36.71
C SER A 9 33.18 30.47 -36.74
N GLN A 10 32.52 30.68 -35.59
CA GLN A 10 31.44 31.65 -35.44
C GLN A 10 31.98 33.07 -35.29
N THR A 11 33.06 33.27 -34.53
CA THR A 11 33.71 34.58 -34.41
C THR A 11 34.24 35.04 -35.76
N THR A 12 34.88 34.15 -36.52
CA THR A 12 35.41 34.45 -37.86
C THR A 12 34.30 34.82 -38.86
N SER A 13 33.15 34.14 -38.82
CA SER A 13 32.01 34.46 -39.70
C SER A 13 31.30 35.76 -39.32
N LEU A 14 31.38 36.17 -38.04
CA LEU A 14 30.84 37.43 -37.52
C LEU A 14 31.84 38.60 -37.60
N GLY A 15 33.07 38.37 -38.09
CA GLY A 15 34.13 39.39 -38.12
C GLY A 15 34.63 39.80 -36.74
N LEU A 16 34.39 38.97 -35.72
CA LEU A 16 34.83 39.18 -34.35
C LEU A 16 36.19 38.49 -34.13
N PRO A 17 37.08 39.08 -33.34
CA PRO A 17 38.33 38.43 -32.95
C PRO A 17 38.06 37.21 -32.06
N ALA A 18 39.04 36.30 -32.00
CA ALA A 18 38.93 35.06 -31.23
C ALA A 18 38.73 35.35 -29.74
N LEU A 19 37.75 34.69 -29.13
CA LEU A 19 37.49 34.75 -27.69
C LEU A 19 38.45 33.80 -26.95
N PRO A 20 38.89 34.14 -25.73
CA PRO A 20 39.78 33.27 -24.95
C PRO A 20 39.06 32.04 -24.34
N TRP A 21 37.74 31.97 -24.49
CA TRP A 21 36.87 30.85 -24.12
C TRP A 21 36.05 30.40 -25.33
N ASP A 22 35.61 29.15 -25.32
CA ASP A 22 34.99 28.47 -26.47
C ASP A 22 33.44 28.53 -26.39
N THR A 23 32.75 27.69 -27.18
CA THR A 23 31.30 27.52 -27.17
C THR A 23 30.72 27.17 -25.80
N PHE A 24 29.42 27.41 -25.65
CA PHE A 24 28.72 27.10 -24.43
C PHE A 24 28.78 25.63 -24.06
N GLU A 25 29.35 25.36 -22.88
CA GLU A 25 29.42 24.04 -22.27
C GLU A 25 28.86 24.13 -20.83
N ALA A 26 27.82 23.35 -20.54
CA ALA A 26 27.12 23.42 -19.27
C ALA A 26 27.92 22.87 -18.06
N SER A 27 28.99 22.11 -18.31
CA SER A 27 29.79 21.42 -17.31
C SER A 27 31.21 21.96 -17.15
N THR A 28 31.50 23.13 -17.69
CA THR A 28 32.84 23.69 -17.68
C THR A 28 33.23 24.22 -16.30
N ASP A 29 34.47 23.95 -15.88
CA ASP A 29 35.04 24.51 -14.65
C ASP A 29 34.97 26.05 -14.64
N PHE A 30 34.77 26.63 -13.46
CA PHE A 30 34.72 28.09 -13.27
C PHE A 30 36.00 28.80 -13.74
N SER A 31 37.14 28.12 -13.84
CA SER A 31 38.37 28.69 -14.40
C SER A 31 38.21 29.19 -15.85
N LYS A 32 37.28 28.59 -16.61
CA LYS A 32 36.90 29.01 -17.96
C LYS A 32 35.72 30.00 -17.94
N GLN A 33 34.80 29.89 -16.99
CA GLN A 33 33.64 30.78 -16.85
C GLN A 33 33.99 32.14 -16.20
N GLY A 34 34.98 32.15 -15.32
CA GLY A 34 35.46 33.31 -14.55
C GLY A 34 36.47 34.14 -15.35
N GLN A 35 36.22 34.34 -16.64
CA GLN A 35 37.04 35.15 -17.53
C GLN A 35 36.30 36.42 -17.92
N ILE A 36 37.04 37.51 -18.11
CA ILE A 36 36.48 38.80 -18.51
C ILE A 36 37.40 39.48 -19.52
N LEU A 37 36.81 40.04 -20.56
CA LEU A 37 37.44 41.00 -21.46
C LEU A 37 36.94 42.39 -21.08
N PHE A 38 37.85 43.20 -20.56
CA PHE A 38 37.58 44.58 -20.15
C PHE A 38 38.89 45.36 -20.11
N ASP A 39 38.86 46.62 -20.53
CA ASP A 39 40.08 47.43 -20.62
C ASP A 39 40.39 48.03 -19.24
N LEU A 40 41.28 47.37 -18.49
CA LEU A 40 41.76 47.81 -17.18
C LEU A 40 43.29 47.82 -17.15
N PRO A 41 43.91 48.89 -16.60
CA PRO A 41 45.34 48.92 -16.42
C PRO A 41 45.78 47.99 -15.28
N ASP A 42 46.66 47.05 -15.62
CA ASP A 42 47.64 46.39 -14.74
C ASP A 42 47.12 45.43 -13.64
N GLN A 43 45.98 44.75 -13.85
CA GLN A 43 45.49 43.74 -12.91
C GLN A 43 45.04 42.44 -13.59
N GLN A 44 45.65 41.31 -13.21
CA GLN A 44 45.36 39.99 -13.79
C GLN A 44 44.10 39.32 -13.22
N SER A 45 43.71 39.64 -11.99
CA SER A 45 42.47 39.14 -11.38
C SER A 45 41.73 40.22 -10.59
N ILE A 46 40.42 40.28 -10.76
CA ILE A 46 39.53 41.27 -10.18
C ILE A 46 38.48 40.53 -9.38
N LYS A 47 38.19 41.01 -8.18
CA LYS A 47 37.04 40.49 -7.41
C LYS A 47 35.80 41.28 -7.81
N VAL A 48 34.81 40.56 -8.30
CA VAL A 48 33.53 41.14 -8.73
C VAL A 48 32.45 40.72 -7.76
N THR A 49 31.59 41.67 -7.45
CA THR A 49 30.43 41.45 -6.60
C THR A 49 29.19 41.54 -7.48
N ALA A 50 28.31 40.54 -7.40
CA ALA A 50 27.04 40.54 -8.13
C ALA A 50 25.84 40.39 -7.18
N PRO A 51 24.71 41.04 -7.46
CA PRO A 51 23.50 40.89 -6.67
C PRO A 51 22.85 39.52 -6.91
N ILE A 52 22.46 38.84 -5.83
CA ILE A 52 21.73 37.57 -5.83
C ILE A 52 20.44 37.71 -4.98
N LEU A 53 19.60 36.68 -4.97
CA LEU A 53 18.31 36.65 -4.26
C LEU A 53 18.45 37.02 -2.77
N GLU A 54 19.52 36.56 -2.12
CA GLU A 54 19.84 36.85 -0.71
C GLU A 54 21.21 37.50 -0.58
N GLY A 55 21.31 38.77 -0.98
CA GLY A 55 22.49 39.62 -0.76
C GLY A 55 23.40 39.72 -1.98
N GLU A 56 24.70 39.74 -1.74
CA GLU A 56 25.73 39.92 -2.76
C GLU A 56 26.72 38.75 -2.73
N ILE A 57 27.11 38.27 -3.91
CA ILE A 57 28.09 37.19 -4.06
C ILE A 57 29.40 37.75 -4.63
N GLU A 58 30.49 37.51 -3.90
CA GLU A 58 31.84 37.91 -4.32
C GLU A 58 32.55 36.71 -4.97
N PHE A 59 33.03 36.89 -6.20
CA PHE A 59 33.78 35.87 -6.94
C PHE A 59 34.94 36.49 -7.74
N PRO A 60 36.04 35.74 -7.95
CA PRO A 60 37.17 36.24 -8.73
C PRO A 60 36.93 36.08 -10.23
N LEU A 61 37.27 37.11 -11.01
CA LEU A 61 37.36 37.09 -12.46
C LEU A 61 38.80 37.29 -12.90
N THR A 62 39.21 36.56 -13.95
CA THR A 62 40.53 36.66 -14.57
C THR A 62 40.44 37.50 -15.84
N LEU A 63 41.28 38.54 -15.91
CA LEU A 63 41.34 39.43 -17.07
C LEU A 63 42.12 38.73 -18.20
N ARG A 64 41.50 38.58 -19.37
CA ARG A 64 42.12 37.86 -20.52
C ARG A 64 42.37 38.73 -21.75
N GLY A 65 42.06 40.03 -21.68
CA GLY A 65 42.32 40.97 -22.77
C GLY A 65 41.41 42.18 -22.74
N ALA A 66 41.59 43.05 -23.74
CA ALA A 66 40.75 44.22 -23.97
C ALA A 66 39.38 43.81 -24.56
N SER A 67 38.35 44.58 -24.23
CA SER A 67 37.01 44.35 -24.79
C SER A 67 36.82 44.99 -26.17
N PHE A 68 35.79 44.55 -26.87
CA PHE A 68 35.32 45.17 -28.12
C PHE A 68 34.33 46.29 -27.78
N GLY A 69 34.84 47.49 -27.55
CA GLY A 69 34.06 48.69 -27.18
C GLY A 69 33.86 48.88 -25.67
N ASP A 70 32.90 49.73 -25.29
CA ASP A 70 32.67 50.17 -23.88
C ASP A 70 32.01 49.11 -22.98
N TYR A 71 31.81 47.88 -23.48
CA TYR A 71 31.10 46.82 -22.76
C TYR A 71 32.07 45.81 -22.18
N ALA A 72 31.90 45.40 -20.92
CA ALA A 72 32.59 44.20 -20.41
C ALA A 72 31.98 42.93 -21.03
N ILE A 73 32.82 42.10 -21.67
CA ILE A 73 32.41 40.83 -22.27
C ILE A 73 32.79 39.69 -21.32
N VAL A 74 31.83 38.83 -21.03
CA VAL A 74 32.00 37.66 -20.15
C VAL A 74 31.39 36.41 -20.81
N PRO A 75 31.80 35.20 -20.41
CA PRO A 75 31.17 33.96 -20.85
C PRO A 75 29.67 33.94 -20.51
N VAL A 76 28.85 33.36 -21.40
CA VAL A 76 27.39 33.35 -21.22
C VAL A 76 26.95 32.45 -20.05
N GLU A 77 27.75 31.45 -19.70
CA GLU A 77 27.57 30.52 -18.59
C GLU A 77 27.59 31.26 -17.24
N LEU A 78 28.51 32.22 -17.09
CA LEU A 78 28.62 33.06 -15.91
C LEU A 78 27.37 33.91 -15.74
N LEU A 79 26.93 34.57 -16.81
CA LEU A 79 25.70 35.38 -16.78
C LEU A 79 24.45 34.53 -16.51
N GLY A 80 24.38 33.32 -17.08
CA GLY A 80 23.30 32.36 -16.81
C GLY A 80 23.27 31.93 -15.35
N THR A 81 24.43 31.70 -14.74
CA THR A 81 24.55 31.32 -13.34
C THR A 81 24.20 32.48 -12.40
N LEU A 82 24.67 33.70 -12.69
CA LEU A 82 24.31 34.90 -11.93
C LEU A 82 22.81 35.21 -12.03
N ARG A 83 22.21 35.05 -13.22
CA ARG A 83 20.77 35.19 -13.42
C ARG A 83 19.97 34.13 -12.65
N THR A 84 20.50 32.91 -12.57
CA THR A 84 19.93 31.85 -11.72
C THR A 84 20.02 32.26 -10.25
N GLY A 85 21.14 32.88 -9.83
CA GLY A 85 21.35 33.46 -8.50
C GLY A 85 20.34 34.54 -8.09
N GLN A 86 19.74 35.25 -9.05
CA GLN A 86 18.67 36.22 -8.77
C GLN A 86 17.33 35.56 -8.44
N SER A 87 17.11 34.31 -8.84
CA SER A 87 15.85 33.58 -8.61
C SER A 87 15.98 32.40 -7.64
N SER A 88 17.20 31.91 -7.43
CA SER A 88 17.53 30.77 -6.58
C SER A 88 18.77 31.09 -5.75
N LYS A 89 18.82 30.57 -4.52
CA LYS A 89 19.98 30.77 -3.66
C LYS A 89 21.19 30.03 -4.24
N ILE A 90 22.25 30.77 -4.55
CA ILE A 90 23.54 30.24 -5.02
C ILE A 90 24.65 30.60 -4.03
N LEU A 91 25.64 29.73 -3.89
CA LEU A 91 26.82 29.92 -3.06
C LEU A 91 28.05 29.71 -3.92
N PHE A 92 29.08 30.54 -3.74
CA PHE A 92 30.36 30.37 -4.42
C PHE A 92 31.31 29.63 -3.48
N ASP A 93 31.64 28.38 -3.82
CA ASP A 93 32.64 27.62 -3.06
C ASP A 93 34.04 28.07 -3.49
N LYS A 94 34.76 28.74 -2.58
CA LYS A 94 36.13 29.23 -2.80
C LYS A 94 37.15 28.10 -3.00
N THR A 95 36.87 26.91 -2.48
CA THR A 95 37.78 25.74 -2.54
C THR A 95 37.65 25.03 -3.87
N GLN A 96 36.42 24.82 -4.33
CA GLN A 96 36.12 24.14 -5.58
C GLN A 96 36.05 25.09 -6.78
N GLN A 97 36.14 26.40 -6.54
CA GLN A 97 35.89 27.44 -7.53
C GLN A 97 34.65 27.08 -8.35
N THR A 98 33.49 26.95 -7.72
CA THR A 98 32.25 26.55 -8.41
C THR A 98 31.05 27.20 -7.73
N PHE A 99 30.06 27.59 -8.53
CA PHE A 99 28.76 28.00 -8.01
C PHE A 99 27.94 26.76 -7.67
N LEU A 100 27.62 26.62 -6.39
CA LEU A 100 26.71 25.60 -5.89
C LEU A 100 25.33 26.22 -5.73
N LEU A 101 24.31 25.58 -6.32
CA LEU A 101 22.93 25.90 -5.95
C LEU A 101 22.74 25.48 -4.48
N ALA A 102 22.46 26.45 -3.62
CA ALA A 102 22.07 26.15 -2.26
C ALA A 102 20.76 25.35 -2.35
N LYS A 103 20.79 24.16 -1.78
CA LYS A 103 19.66 23.23 -1.78
C LYS A 103 18.41 24.00 -1.34
N ALA A 104 17.43 24.13 -2.25
CA ALA A 104 16.15 24.73 -1.94
C ALA A 104 15.60 24.02 -0.69
N GLY A 105 15.12 24.78 0.30
CA GLY A 105 14.59 24.22 1.54
C GLY A 105 13.59 23.09 1.28
N TYR A 106 13.45 22.18 2.23
CA TYR A 106 12.56 21.03 2.10
C TYR A 106 11.13 21.50 1.80
N ARG A 107 10.66 21.28 0.56
CA ARG A 107 9.33 21.69 0.09
C ARG A 107 8.19 20.82 0.64
N GLY A 108 8.53 19.77 1.39
CA GLY A 108 7.57 18.87 2.02
C GLY A 108 8.23 17.60 2.54
N PHE A 109 7.43 16.76 3.19
CA PHE A 109 7.81 15.43 3.65
C PHE A 109 6.79 14.40 3.18
N ARG A 110 7.22 13.16 3.01
CA ARG A 110 6.30 12.05 2.73
C ARG A 110 6.07 11.27 4.03
N LEU A 111 4.83 11.32 4.50
CA LEU A 111 4.39 10.50 5.62
C LEU A 111 3.80 9.19 5.11
N TYR A 112 4.20 8.08 5.72
CA TYR A 112 3.64 6.77 5.43
C TYR A 112 2.74 6.34 6.59
N ALA A 113 1.49 6.03 6.27
CA ALA A 113 0.56 5.45 7.22
C ALA A 113 0.88 3.95 7.45
N ARG A 114 0.51 3.43 8.63
CA ARG A 114 0.69 2.01 8.95
C ARG A 114 -0.27 1.12 8.18
N SER A 115 -1.53 1.56 8.04
CA SER A 115 -2.55 0.93 7.21
C SER A 115 -3.18 1.93 6.25
N ILE A 116 -3.76 1.42 5.17
CA ILE A 116 -4.65 2.17 4.28
C ILE A 116 -5.85 2.76 5.04
N ASP A 117 -6.23 2.13 6.16
CA ASP A 117 -7.31 2.58 7.04
C ASP A 117 -6.99 3.85 7.82
N ASP A 118 -5.71 4.14 8.04
CA ASP A 118 -5.26 5.29 8.84
C ASP A 118 -5.13 6.56 7.99
N VAL A 119 -5.06 6.41 6.66
CA VAL A 119 -4.87 7.52 5.70
C VAL A 119 -5.97 8.58 5.78
N PRO A 120 -7.28 8.23 5.87
CA PRO A 120 -8.34 9.24 5.99
C PRO A 120 -8.25 10.05 7.29
N THR A 121 -7.92 9.41 8.41
CA THR A 121 -7.79 10.08 9.71
C THR A 121 -6.64 11.07 9.69
N LEU A 122 -5.46 10.63 9.21
CA LEU A 122 -4.29 11.49 9.06
C LEU A 122 -4.58 12.67 8.12
N TYR A 123 -5.25 12.40 6.99
CA TYR A 123 -5.63 13.46 6.05
C TYR A 123 -6.48 14.55 6.72
N HIS A 124 -7.50 14.15 7.50
CA HIS A 124 -8.35 15.11 8.22
C HIS A 124 -7.59 15.88 9.31
N GLU A 125 -6.68 15.23 10.04
CA GLU A 125 -5.84 15.88 11.05
C GLU A 125 -4.88 16.92 10.47
N PHE A 126 -4.25 16.63 9.32
CA PHE A 126 -3.34 17.56 8.66
C PHE A 126 -4.08 18.75 8.01
N ILE A 127 -5.23 18.50 7.38
CA ILE A 127 -6.07 19.58 6.84
C ILE A 127 -6.59 20.48 7.96
N ALA A 128 -6.91 19.93 9.13
CA ALA A 128 -7.30 20.73 10.31
C ALA A 128 -6.16 21.60 10.86
N GLN A 129 -4.91 21.22 10.59
CA GLN A 129 -3.70 21.98 10.96
C GLN A 129 -3.23 22.93 9.85
N ASP A 130 -4.03 23.16 8.80
CA ASP A 130 -3.69 24.00 7.64
C ASP A 130 -2.48 23.49 6.85
N ILE A 131 -2.24 22.16 6.88
CA ILE A 131 -1.18 21.49 6.12
C ILE A 131 -1.79 20.86 4.87
N ASP A 132 -1.36 21.33 3.70
CA ASP A 132 -1.79 20.78 2.42
C ASP A 132 -1.30 19.32 2.23
N VAL A 133 -2.25 18.39 2.09
CA VAL A 133 -1.97 16.96 1.89
C VAL A 133 -2.45 16.48 0.52
N ILE A 134 -1.51 15.91 -0.23
CA ILE A 134 -1.81 15.22 -1.50
C ILE A 134 -2.07 13.74 -1.19
N ALA A 135 -3.33 13.38 -0.95
CA ALA A 135 -3.75 12.00 -0.72
C ALA A 135 -5.01 11.62 -1.51
N LYS A 136 -5.04 10.40 -2.06
CA LYS A 136 -6.18 9.86 -2.82
C LYS A 136 -7.30 9.30 -1.93
N VAL A 137 -7.72 10.06 -0.92
CA VAL A 137 -8.66 9.59 0.11
C VAL A 137 -10.00 9.14 -0.46
N ARG A 138 -10.48 9.78 -1.54
CA ARG A 138 -11.77 9.44 -2.17
C ARG A 138 -11.77 8.08 -2.86
N GLU A 139 -10.69 7.72 -3.56
CA GLU A 139 -10.55 6.39 -4.17
C GLU A 139 -10.51 5.31 -3.10
N ILE A 140 -9.74 5.53 -2.01
CA ILE A 140 -9.65 4.61 -0.87
C ILE A 140 -11.02 4.38 -0.23
N LYS A 141 -11.81 5.45 -0.02
CA LYS A 141 -13.15 5.35 0.58
C LYS A 141 -14.11 4.53 -0.27
N ASN A 142 -14.11 4.72 -1.59
CA ASN A 142 -14.98 3.97 -2.50
C ASN A 142 -14.68 2.47 -2.48
N VAL A 143 -13.39 2.10 -2.52
CA VAL A 143 -12.97 0.69 -2.41
C VAL A 143 -13.41 0.09 -1.07
N LYS A 144 -13.28 0.86 0.02
CA LYS A 144 -13.69 0.43 1.36
C LYS A 144 -15.21 0.23 1.51
N ASP A 145 -16.02 1.10 0.91
CA ASP A 145 -17.48 0.94 0.97
C ASP A 145 -17.96 -0.26 0.15
N LEU A 146 -17.30 -0.55 -0.98
CA LEU A 146 -17.54 -1.76 -1.76
C LEU A 146 -17.18 -3.02 -0.95
N ASP A 147 -16.00 -3.06 -0.34
CA ASP A 147 -15.54 -4.19 0.48
C ASP A 147 -16.48 -4.47 1.67
N ARG A 148 -16.93 -3.42 2.36
CA ARG A 148 -17.95 -3.54 3.42
C ARG A 148 -19.30 -4.03 2.90
N GLY A 149 -19.67 -3.67 1.67
CA GLY A 149 -20.88 -4.18 1.02
C GLY A 149 -20.78 -5.69 0.77
N LEU A 150 -19.69 -6.13 0.16
CA LEU A 150 -19.40 -7.54 -0.11
C LEU A 150 -19.35 -8.36 1.17
N THR A 151 -18.64 -7.87 2.19
CA THR A 151 -18.53 -8.53 3.50
C THR A 151 -19.90 -8.74 4.15
N ARG A 152 -20.82 -7.75 4.06
CA ARG A 152 -22.19 -7.89 4.57
C ARG A 152 -22.99 -8.96 3.84
N ILE A 153 -22.88 -9.01 2.51
CA ILE A 153 -23.55 -10.04 1.70
C ILE A 153 -23.02 -11.42 2.06
N PHE A 154 -21.69 -11.57 2.18
CA PHE A 154 -21.09 -12.83 2.59
C PHE A 154 -21.54 -13.27 3.98
N TRP A 155 -21.64 -12.35 4.94
CA TRP A 155 -22.19 -12.66 6.27
C TRP A 155 -23.64 -13.12 6.22
N LEU A 156 -24.47 -12.49 5.38
CA LEU A 156 -25.87 -12.88 5.21
C LEU A 156 -25.98 -14.29 4.62
N VAL A 157 -25.22 -14.59 3.56
CA VAL A 157 -25.17 -15.93 2.95
C VAL A 157 -24.64 -16.97 3.94
N ALA A 158 -23.61 -16.63 4.71
CA ALA A 158 -23.06 -17.51 5.74
C ALA A 158 -24.09 -17.84 6.82
N ILE A 159 -24.83 -16.85 7.35
CA ILE A 159 -25.88 -17.08 8.34
C ILE A 159 -26.97 -17.99 7.78
N VAL A 160 -27.46 -17.71 6.57
CA VAL A 160 -28.50 -18.53 5.92
C VAL A 160 -28.01 -19.97 5.74
N GLY A 161 -26.76 -20.15 5.29
CA GLY A 161 -26.14 -21.47 5.15
C GLY A 161 -26.02 -22.22 6.47
N ILE A 162 -25.58 -21.55 7.54
CA ILE A 162 -25.45 -22.15 8.89
C ILE A 162 -26.82 -22.58 9.42
N VAL A 163 -27.83 -21.70 9.33
CA VAL A 163 -29.19 -22.00 9.81
C VAL A 163 -29.82 -23.13 9.00
N GLY A 164 -29.69 -23.11 7.67
CA GLY A 164 -30.19 -24.16 6.79
C GLY A 164 -29.49 -25.50 7.05
N GLY A 165 -28.17 -25.49 7.22
CA GLY A 165 -27.38 -26.68 7.56
C GLY A 165 -27.77 -27.27 8.91
N MET A 166 -27.93 -26.43 9.93
CA MET A 166 -28.40 -26.84 11.26
C MET A 166 -29.80 -27.48 11.18
N ALA A 167 -30.75 -26.87 10.45
CA ALA A 167 -32.08 -27.43 10.27
C ALA A 167 -32.06 -28.80 9.57
N ALA A 168 -31.23 -28.94 8.52
CA ALA A 168 -31.06 -30.20 7.81
C ALA A 168 -30.44 -31.29 8.70
N LEU A 169 -29.44 -30.95 9.52
CA LEU A 169 -28.85 -31.87 10.49
C LEU A 169 -29.88 -32.33 11.53
N ILE A 170 -30.63 -31.39 12.13
CA ILE A 170 -31.68 -31.72 13.09
C ILE A 170 -32.71 -32.68 12.48
N ALA A 171 -33.20 -32.39 11.27
CA ALA A 171 -34.16 -33.24 10.58
C ALA A 171 -33.60 -34.64 10.27
N SER A 172 -32.33 -34.73 9.86
CA SER A 172 -31.66 -35.99 9.55
C SER A 172 -31.43 -36.86 10.79
N LEU A 173 -30.98 -36.25 11.90
CA LEU A 173 -30.83 -36.95 13.18
C LEU A 173 -32.20 -37.40 13.69
N TYR A 174 -33.20 -36.52 13.67
CA TYR A 174 -34.57 -36.84 14.06
C TYR A 174 -35.13 -38.06 13.31
N ALA A 175 -35.06 -38.04 11.97
CA ALA A 175 -35.52 -39.15 11.13
C ALA A 175 -34.74 -40.45 11.37
N SER A 176 -33.44 -40.34 11.71
CA SER A 176 -32.60 -41.50 12.02
C SER A 176 -32.98 -42.15 13.35
N VAL A 177 -33.39 -41.37 14.35
CA VAL A 177 -33.86 -41.90 15.63
C VAL A 177 -35.26 -42.49 15.49
N GLU A 178 -36.16 -41.82 14.76
CA GLU A 178 -37.51 -42.30 14.51
C GLU A 178 -37.50 -43.70 13.86
N ARG A 179 -36.64 -43.91 12.85
CA ARG A 179 -36.46 -45.23 12.22
C ARG A 179 -35.97 -46.33 13.17
N LYS A 180 -35.23 -45.98 14.23
CA LYS A 180 -34.70 -46.93 15.22
C LYS A 180 -35.55 -47.06 16.48
N LYS A 181 -36.67 -46.32 16.58
CA LYS A 181 -37.59 -46.32 17.73
C LYS A 181 -38.14 -47.72 18.02
N ARG A 182 -38.42 -48.53 16.98
CA ARG A 182 -38.92 -49.91 17.12
C ARG A 182 -37.90 -50.83 17.78
N ASP A 183 -36.67 -50.85 17.27
CA ASP A 183 -35.58 -51.69 17.80
C ASP A 183 -35.25 -51.33 19.25
N ILE A 184 -35.23 -50.04 19.56
CA ILE A 184 -35.01 -49.51 20.91
C ILE A 184 -36.14 -49.91 21.86
N SER A 185 -37.39 -49.89 21.40
CA SER A 185 -38.55 -50.27 22.21
C SER A 185 -38.53 -51.76 22.56
N VAL A 186 -38.09 -52.61 21.63
CA VAL A 186 -37.89 -54.05 21.86
C VAL A 186 -36.76 -54.32 22.85
N LEU A 187 -35.60 -53.64 22.73
CA LEU A 187 -34.52 -53.76 23.72
C LEU A 187 -34.93 -53.24 25.11
N ARG A 188 -35.77 -52.20 25.17
CA ARG A 188 -36.30 -51.68 26.44
C ARG A 188 -37.21 -52.70 27.14
N LEU A 189 -37.96 -53.51 26.39
CA LEU A 189 -38.74 -54.63 26.96
C LEU A 189 -37.85 -55.73 27.56
N MET A 190 -36.58 -55.80 27.15
CA MET A 190 -35.58 -56.72 27.72
C MET A 190 -34.79 -56.11 28.91
N GLY A 191 -35.12 -54.90 29.35
CA GLY A 191 -34.56 -54.29 30.57
C GLY A 191 -33.45 -53.24 30.36
N LEU A 192 -33.18 -52.81 29.12
CA LEU A 192 -32.15 -51.80 28.85
C LEU A 192 -32.59 -50.36 29.25
N SER A 193 -31.64 -49.56 29.77
CA SER A 193 -31.93 -48.24 30.36
C SER A 193 -32.15 -47.13 29.32
N ARG A 194 -32.90 -46.09 29.70
CA ARG A 194 -33.22 -44.92 28.85
C ARG A 194 -32.01 -44.07 28.44
N PHE A 195 -30.89 -44.21 29.16
CA PHE A 195 -29.71 -43.36 28.98
C PHE A 195 -28.89 -43.72 27.73
N GLU A 196 -28.81 -44.99 27.35
CA GLU A 196 -28.04 -45.43 26.18
C GLU A 196 -28.68 -44.96 24.87
N VAL A 197 -30.00 -44.85 24.85
CA VAL A 197 -30.78 -44.33 23.71
C VAL A 197 -30.48 -42.84 23.47
N PHE A 198 -30.23 -42.08 24.53
CA PHE A 198 -29.94 -40.65 24.44
C PHE A 198 -28.50 -40.37 24.00
N GLN A 199 -27.57 -41.29 24.24
CA GLN A 199 -26.17 -41.15 23.84
C GLN A 199 -25.95 -41.37 22.34
N PHE A 200 -26.77 -42.20 21.68
CA PHE A 200 -26.59 -42.54 20.27
C PHE A 200 -26.62 -41.33 19.31
N PRO A 201 -27.59 -40.40 19.39
CA PRO A 201 -27.62 -39.20 18.53
C PRO A 201 -26.48 -38.22 18.83
N ILE A 202 -25.99 -38.20 20.06
CA ILE A 202 -24.87 -37.34 20.48
C ILE A 202 -23.57 -37.81 19.83
N TYR A 203 -23.24 -39.10 19.93
CA TYR A 203 -22.06 -39.66 19.26
C TYR A 203 -22.14 -39.52 17.74
N GLN A 204 -23.32 -39.74 17.15
CA GLN A 204 -23.54 -39.53 15.72
C GLN A 204 -23.29 -38.06 15.32
N GLY A 205 -23.79 -37.10 16.11
CA GLY A 205 -23.56 -35.68 15.89
C GLY A 205 -22.07 -35.30 15.96
N ILE A 206 -21.34 -35.83 16.95
CA ILE A 206 -19.90 -35.57 17.11
C ILE A 206 -19.10 -36.11 15.91
N ILE A 207 -19.39 -37.33 15.44
CA ILE A 207 -18.70 -37.92 14.29
C ILE A 207 -18.96 -37.11 13.02
N ILE A 208 -20.21 -36.69 12.79
CA ILE A 208 -20.57 -35.85 11.63
C ILE A 208 -19.86 -34.49 11.70
N ALA A 209 -19.79 -33.87 12.89
CA ALA A 209 -19.09 -32.61 13.10
C ALA A 209 -17.61 -32.74 12.76
N PHE A 210 -16.95 -33.77 13.26
CA PHE A 210 -15.53 -34.02 13.02
C PHE A 210 -15.25 -34.23 11.53
N LEU A 211 -16.06 -35.05 10.86
CA LEU A 211 -15.91 -35.31 9.43
C LEU A 211 -16.18 -34.05 8.59
N SER A 212 -17.15 -33.23 9.00
CA SER A 212 -17.45 -31.95 8.36
C SER A 212 -16.26 -30.99 8.43
N VAL A 213 -15.59 -30.89 9.58
CA VAL A 213 -14.41 -30.01 9.70
C VAL A 213 -13.27 -30.50 8.82
N ILE A 214 -12.99 -31.81 8.79
CA ILE A 214 -11.95 -32.37 7.91
C ILE A 214 -12.26 -32.03 6.45
N MET A 215 -13.52 -32.23 6.02
CA MET A 215 -13.95 -31.95 4.66
C MET A 215 -13.85 -30.45 4.33
N ALA A 216 -14.22 -29.57 5.28
CA ALA A 216 -14.13 -28.12 5.11
C ALA A 216 -12.67 -27.65 4.98
N ILE A 217 -11.77 -28.19 5.79
CA ILE A 217 -10.32 -27.90 5.68
C ILE A 217 -9.77 -28.35 4.33
N GLY A 218 -10.14 -29.55 3.88
CA GLY A 218 -9.75 -30.06 2.56
C GLY A 218 -10.28 -29.21 1.41
N GLY A 219 -11.56 -28.83 1.46
CA GLY A 219 -12.18 -27.94 0.47
C GLY A 219 -11.53 -26.55 0.44
N TYR A 220 -11.22 -25.99 1.61
CA TYR A 220 -10.49 -24.72 1.71
C TYR A 220 -9.09 -24.82 1.10
N ALA A 221 -8.33 -25.88 1.40
CA ALA A 221 -6.98 -26.06 0.87
C ALA A 221 -7.00 -26.17 -0.67
N LEU A 222 -7.98 -26.89 -1.21
CA LEU A 222 -8.18 -27.04 -2.65
C LEU A 222 -8.54 -25.69 -3.30
N LEU A 223 -9.55 -25.00 -2.76
CA LEU A 223 -10.01 -23.71 -3.30
C LEU A 223 -8.92 -22.64 -3.21
N SER A 224 -8.21 -22.57 -2.08
CA SER A 224 -7.07 -21.66 -1.90
C SER A 224 -5.97 -21.95 -2.91
N SER A 225 -5.70 -23.22 -3.23
CA SER A 225 -4.70 -23.59 -4.24
C SER A 225 -5.13 -23.14 -5.63
N ILE A 226 -6.40 -23.32 -6.00
CA ILE A 226 -6.95 -22.87 -7.29
C ILE A 226 -6.87 -21.34 -7.41
N ILE A 227 -7.33 -20.61 -6.39
CA ILE A 227 -7.30 -19.15 -6.38
C ILE A 227 -5.85 -18.67 -6.50
N ASN A 228 -4.95 -19.21 -5.69
CA ASN A 228 -3.53 -18.83 -5.78
C ASN A 228 -2.96 -19.13 -7.17
N LEU A 229 -3.33 -20.24 -7.82
CA LEU A 229 -2.87 -20.58 -9.16
C LEU A 229 -3.40 -19.60 -10.23
N VAL A 230 -4.69 -19.27 -10.18
CA VAL A 230 -5.35 -18.38 -11.15
C VAL A 230 -4.84 -16.94 -11.02
N PHE A 231 -4.66 -16.46 -9.79
CA PHE A 231 -4.24 -15.08 -9.52
C PHE A 231 -2.70 -14.90 -9.46
N SER A 232 -1.92 -15.97 -9.60
CA SER A 232 -0.45 -15.87 -9.69
C SER A 232 0.04 -15.08 -10.91
N ALA A 233 -0.79 -14.93 -11.96
CA ALA A 233 -0.42 -14.21 -13.17
C ALA A 233 -0.54 -12.66 -13.03
N ASP A 234 -1.43 -12.18 -12.17
CA ASP A 234 -1.71 -10.73 -12.00
C ASP A 234 -1.01 -10.11 -10.77
N LEU A 235 -0.38 -10.91 -9.92
CA LEU A 235 0.25 -10.45 -8.68
C LEU A 235 1.76 -10.28 -8.86
N LYS A 236 2.25 -9.06 -8.60
CA LYS A 236 3.69 -8.79 -8.45
C LYS A 236 4.26 -9.66 -7.32
N MET A 237 5.33 -10.38 -7.66
CA MET A 237 6.25 -11.15 -6.80
C MET A 237 5.97 -11.09 -5.28
N GLY A 238 5.35 -12.14 -4.73
CA GLY A 238 5.49 -12.53 -3.32
C GLY A 238 4.28 -12.32 -2.41
N GLU A 239 3.20 -11.68 -2.86
CA GLU A 239 2.01 -11.45 -2.02
C GLU A 239 0.94 -12.53 -2.25
N LYS A 240 0.70 -13.37 -1.24
CA LYS A 240 -0.34 -14.42 -1.27
C LYS A 240 -1.64 -13.84 -0.70
N ILE A 241 -2.65 -13.64 -1.54
CA ILE A 241 -3.97 -13.08 -1.15
C ILE A 241 -4.66 -13.97 -0.10
N CYS A 242 -4.59 -15.28 -0.23
CA CYS A 242 -5.22 -16.22 0.70
C CYS A 242 -4.20 -16.80 1.68
N ARG A 243 -3.87 -16.05 2.74
CA ARG A 243 -3.16 -16.59 3.90
C ARG A 243 -4.08 -16.58 5.11
N LEU A 244 -4.74 -17.71 5.37
CA LEU A 244 -5.52 -17.89 6.58
C LEU A 244 -4.56 -18.19 7.75
N PRO A 245 -4.47 -17.33 8.78
CA PRO A 245 -3.61 -17.58 9.93
C PRO A 245 -4.06 -18.84 10.66
N ILE A 246 -3.11 -19.64 11.16
CA ILE A 246 -3.39 -20.92 11.85
C ILE A 246 -4.38 -20.75 13.02
N ASN A 247 -4.40 -19.56 13.63
CA ASN A 247 -5.29 -19.22 14.75
C ASN A 247 -6.78 -19.28 14.40
N TYR A 248 -7.16 -19.06 13.13
CA TYR A 248 -8.55 -19.17 12.70
C TYR A 248 -9.03 -20.61 12.57
N PHE A 249 -8.13 -21.58 12.36
CA PHE A 249 -8.51 -23.00 12.30
C PHE A 249 -9.04 -23.49 13.64
N VAL A 250 -8.36 -23.17 14.74
CA VAL A 250 -8.78 -23.58 16.09
C VAL A 250 -10.12 -22.94 16.44
N PHE A 251 -10.29 -21.64 16.15
CA PHE A 251 -11.56 -20.95 16.38
C PHE A 251 -12.71 -21.58 15.56
N THR A 252 -12.48 -21.87 14.27
CA THR A 252 -13.48 -22.48 13.40
C THR A 252 -13.84 -23.89 13.84
N PHE A 253 -12.86 -24.68 14.30
CA PHE A 253 -13.07 -26.00 14.84
C PHE A 253 -13.96 -25.95 16.09
N ILE A 254 -13.65 -25.06 17.04
CA ILE A 254 -14.42 -24.89 18.28
C ILE A 254 -15.85 -24.46 17.96
N VAL A 255 -16.03 -23.44 17.11
CA VAL A 255 -17.36 -22.94 16.72
C VAL A 255 -18.17 -24.02 16.00
N THR A 256 -17.57 -24.77 15.08
CA THR A 256 -18.26 -25.86 14.38
C THR A 256 -18.68 -26.97 15.34
N CYS A 257 -17.80 -27.36 16.27
CA CYS A 257 -18.14 -28.32 17.32
C CYS A 257 -19.29 -27.81 18.22
N LEU A 258 -19.28 -26.55 18.60
CA LEU A 258 -20.37 -25.95 19.41
C LEU A 258 -21.70 -25.95 18.66
N ILE A 259 -21.71 -25.54 17.39
CA ILE A 259 -22.94 -25.54 16.57
C ILE A 259 -23.47 -26.97 16.40
N ALA A 260 -22.58 -27.94 16.13
CA ALA A 260 -22.99 -29.34 16.00
C ALA A 260 -23.51 -29.92 17.33
N ALA A 261 -22.87 -29.59 18.45
CA ALA A 261 -23.32 -30.00 19.79
C ALA A 261 -24.69 -29.39 20.13
N LEU A 262 -24.90 -28.10 19.87
CA LEU A 262 -26.19 -27.43 20.05
C LEU A 262 -27.27 -28.04 19.15
N SER A 263 -26.95 -28.32 17.89
CA SER A 263 -27.88 -28.97 16.95
C SER A 263 -28.27 -30.37 17.41
N SER A 264 -27.30 -31.17 17.86
CA SER A 264 -27.53 -32.51 18.39
C SER A 264 -28.34 -32.48 19.70
N MET A 265 -28.05 -31.53 20.59
CA MET A 265 -28.78 -31.33 21.84
C MET A 265 -30.23 -30.92 21.60
N LEU A 266 -30.47 -30.02 20.64
CA LEU A 266 -31.83 -29.63 20.21
C LEU A 266 -32.58 -30.79 19.57
N ALA A 267 -31.92 -31.58 18.71
CA ALA A 267 -32.52 -32.77 18.13
C ALA A 267 -32.89 -33.80 19.21
N ALA A 268 -31.98 -34.07 20.15
CA ALA A 268 -32.20 -35.00 21.25
C ALA A 268 -33.31 -34.53 22.22
N TRP A 269 -33.38 -33.22 22.49
CA TRP A 269 -34.46 -32.65 23.30
C TRP A 269 -35.82 -32.72 22.59
N LYS A 270 -35.86 -32.46 21.28
CA LYS A 270 -37.09 -32.59 20.50
C LYS A 270 -37.56 -34.04 20.40
N THR A 271 -36.64 -34.99 20.28
CA THR A 271 -36.98 -36.42 20.26
C THR A 271 -37.45 -36.95 21.62
N THR A 272 -37.01 -36.37 22.72
CA THR A 272 -37.49 -36.75 24.08
C THR A 272 -38.86 -36.20 24.41
N GLN A 273 -39.35 -35.18 23.69
CA GLN A 273 -40.74 -34.71 23.80
C GLN A 273 -41.75 -35.57 23.02
N ILE A 274 -41.29 -36.53 22.20
CA ILE A 274 -42.20 -37.44 21.50
C ILE A 274 -42.61 -38.53 22.47
N GLU A 275 -43.87 -38.47 22.90
CA GLU A 275 -44.42 -39.45 23.81
C GLU A 275 -44.36 -40.86 23.20
N PRO A 276 -43.82 -41.85 23.93
CA PRO A 276 -43.77 -43.24 23.46
C PRO A 276 -45.15 -43.83 23.18
N ALA A 277 -46.21 -43.22 23.71
CA ALA A 277 -47.58 -43.71 23.61
C ALA A 277 -48.21 -43.50 22.22
N GLU A 278 -47.77 -42.52 21.43
CA GLU A 278 -48.29 -42.33 20.05
C GLU A 278 -47.81 -43.41 19.09
N ALA A 279 -46.63 -44.01 19.31
CA ALA A 279 -46.10 -45.06 18.45
C ALA A 279 -46.82 -46.42 18.57
N ILE A 280 -47.69 -46.58 19.57
CA ILE A 280 -48.53 -47.77 19.76
C ILE A 280 -49.98 -47.48 19.34
N ARG A 281 -50.34 -46.21 19.11
CA ARG A 281 -51.72 -45.77 18.85
C ARG A 281 -52.00 -45.44 17.37
N GLU A 282 -50.98 -45.52 16.52
CA GLU A 282 -51.13 -45.50 15.05
C GLU A 282 -51.31 -46.90 14.44
N GLU A 283 -51.44 -47.94 15.27
CA GLU A 283 -52.16 -49.19 14.90
C GLU A 283 -53.63 -49.08 15.32
#